data_AF-A0A3B9MPG3-F1
#
_entry.id   AF-A0A3B9MPG3-F1
#
_cell.length_a   1.000
_cell.length_b   1.000
_cell.length_c   1.000
_cell.angle_alpha   90.00
_cell.angle_beta   90.00
_cell.angle_gamma   90.00
#
_symmetry.space_group_name_H-M   'P 1'
#
loop_
_entity.id
_entity.type
_entity.pdbx_description
1 polymer ?
#
loop_
_entity_poly.entity_id
_entity_poly.type
_entity_poly.pdbx_seq_one_letter_code
_entity_poly.pdbx_strand_id
1 'polypeptide(L)'
;GELHESRVSFYKDLKGLDWTMGYQLTLPSSLEDAAGRAIKLNEARECFACHSTAAINGLELQLDRLIPGISCEACHGPGRDHIAAMEAKRLNDKHIFNPGKMEADELAQEFCGSCHHSAEQVLTNNQLQGLVRVRFQPYRLFTSRGHDPDEARLRCTACHNPHEDPVQDPAFYDPKCLACHRSGTSLKSAAVAKAEESEGRTDKACPVAQRLCVSCHMPKIEVPGTHFQFTDHRIRTVKPGEPFPN
;
A
#
# COMPACT_ATOMS: atom_id res chain seq x y z
N GLY A 1 3.31 23.40 22.50
CA GLY A 1 3.31 22.10 23.17
C GLY A 1 4.18 21.15 22.40
N GLU A 2 4.75 20.14 23.05
CA GLU A 2 5.50 19.07 22.39
C GLU A 2 4.58 17.90 22.06
N LEU A 3 4.83 17.21 20.95
CA LEU A 3 4.10 15.99 20.56
C LEU A 3 4.88 14.77 21.02
N HIS A 4 4.16 13.71 21.40
CA HIS A 4 4.74 12.46 21.85
C HIS A 4 4.15 11.28 21.07
N GLU A 5 5.00 10.31 20.74
CA GLU A 5 4.58 8.99 20.28
C GLU A 5 4.42 8.09 21.52
N SER A 6 3.26 7.44 21.64
CA SER A 6 3.00 6.53 22.75
C SER A 6 3.69 5.19 22.56
N ARG A 7 4.19 4.61 23.66
CA ARG A 7 4.80 3.27 23.67
C ARG A 7 3.81 2.16 23.39
N VAL A 8 2.51 2.44 23.49
CA VAL A 8 1.44 1.49 23.24
C VAL A 8 0.47 2.01 22.18
N SER A 9 -0.02 1.09 21.37
CA SER A 9 -1.02 1.34 20.34
C SER A 9 -2.25 0.46 20.60
N PHE A 10 -3.43 0.92 20.19
CA PHE A 10 -4.62 0.09 20.24
C PHE A 10 -4.67 -0.84 19.03
N TYR A 11 -4.74 -2.14 19.28
CA TYR A 11 -4.87 -3.16 18.25
C TYR A 11 -6.30 -3.69 18.22
N LYS A 12 -6.95 -3.59 17.06
CA LYS A 12 -8.35 -4.01 16.86
C LYS A 12 -8.57 -5.48 17.16
N ASP A 13 -7.65 -6.34 16.73
CA ASP A 13 -7.76 -7.81 16.89
C ASP A 13 -7.58 -8.24 18.35
N LEU A 14 -6.81 -7.47 19.13
CA LEU A 14 -6.69 -7.65 20.57
C LEU A 14 -7.84 -7.01 21.35
N LYS A 15 -8.54 -6.03 20.76
CA LYS A 15 -9.46 -5.12 21.45
C LYS A 15 -8.81 -4.46 22.67
N GLY A 16 -7.53 -4.12 22.56
CA GLY A 16 -6.72 -3.63 23.68
C GLY A 16 -5.44 -2.94 23.25
N LEU A 17 -4.70 -2.43 24.24
CA LEU A 17 -3.39 -1.83 24.03
C LEU A 17 -2.31 -2.90 24.08
N ASP A 18 -1.34 -2.79 23.18
CA ASP A 18 -0.07 -3.50 23.27
C ASP A 18 1.04 -2.59 22.74
N TRP A 19 2.30 -3.03 22.80
CA TRP A 19 3.46 -2.25 22.37
C TRP A 19 3.32 -1.74 20.93
N THR A 20 3.57 -0.45 20.74
CA THR A 20 3.68 0.16 19.42
C THR A 20 4.84 -0.49 18.67
N MET A 21 4.57 -1.00 17.47
CA MET A 21 5.59 -1.61 16.63
C MET A 21 6.82 -0.71 16.45
N GLY A 22 8.01 -1.30 16.55
CA GLY A 22 9.28 -0.59 16.41
C GLY A 22 9.84 -0.03 17.72
N TYR A 23 9.04 0.01 18.80
CA TYR A 23 9.57 0.33 20.12
C TYR A 23 10.46 -0.77 20.67
N GLN A 24 11.52 -0.36 21.38
CA GLN A 24 12.29 -1.28 22.22
C GLN A 24 11.48 -1.65 23.47
N LEU A 25 11.42 -2.95 23.77
CA LEU A 25 10.76 -3.51 24.94
C LEU A 25 11.64 -3.40 26.20
N THR A 26 12.14 -2.20 26.47
CA THR A 26 12.95 -1.90 27.67
C THR A 26 12.07 -1.35 28.78
N LEU A 27 12.41 -1.64 30.04
CA LEU A 27 11.70 -1.06 31.19
C LEU A 27 11.91 0.47 31.21
N PRO A 28 10.84 1.28 31.27
CA PRO A 28 10.97 2.72 31.38
C PRO A 28 11.66 3.12 32.68
N SER A 29 12.45 4.18 32.61
CA SER A 29 13.17 4.74 33.76
C SER A 29 12.37 5.78 34.54
N SER A 30 11.30 6.33 33.96
CA SER A 30 10.38 7.28 34.60
C SER A 30 8.94 7.14 34.06
N LEU A 31 7.98 7.86 34.67
CA LEU A 31 6.59 7.89 34.17
C LEU A 31 6.48 8.59 32.81
N GLU A 32 7.29 9.62 32.58
CA GLU A 32 7.36 10.33 31.30
C GLU A 32 7.87 9.40 30.20
N ASP A 33 8.94 8.65 30.50
CA ASP A 33 9.49 7.61 29.61
C ASP A 33 8.50 6.44 29.40
N ALA A 34 7.65 6.15 30.39
CA ALA A 34 6.58 5.17 30.25
C ALA A 34 5.44 5.66 29.35
N ALA A 35 5.14 6.97 29.36
CA ALA A 35 4.04 7.56 28.59
C ALA A 35 4.35 7.60 27.08
N GLY A 36 5.61 7.74 26.69
CA GLY A 36 6.00 7.88 25.30
C GLY A 36 7.33 8.58 25.11
N ARG A 37 7.74 8.73 23.85
CA ARG A 37 8.91 9.57 23.51
C ARG A 37 8.43 10.87 22.88
N ALA A 38 9.09 11.97 23.20
CA ALA A 38 8.90 13.21 22.48
C ALA A 38 9.33 13.03 21.01
N ILE A 39 8.52 13.50 20.08
CA ILE A 39 8.83 13.48 18.65
C ILE A 39 9.18 14.89 18.16
N LYS A 40 10.14 14.96 17.24
CA LYS A 40 10.53 16.24 16.63
C LYS A 40 9.46 16.69 15.65
N LEU A 41 9.44 17.99 15.33
CA LEU A 41 8.45 18.56 14.41
C LEU A 41 8.49 17.91 13.01
N ASN A 42 9.68 17.56 12.51
CA ASN A 42 9.81 16.88 11.22
C ASN A 42 9.20 15.48 11.25
N GLU A 43 9.43 14.74 12.32
CA GLU A 43 8.85 13.41 12.51
C GLU A 43 7.33 13.48 12.68
N ALA A 44 6.83 14.45 13.45
CA ALA A 44 5.39 14.68 13.56
C ALA A 44 4.76 14.99 12.19
N ARG A 45 5.42 15.81 11.36
CA ARG A 45 4.99 16.03 9.97
C ARG A 45 4.92 14.74 9.18
N GLU A 46 5.93 13.89 9.26
CA GLU A 46 5.97 12.60 8.56
C GLU A 46 4.80 11.70 9.00
N CYS A 47 4.50 11.65 10.30
CA CYS A 47 3.33 10.94 10.82
C CYS A 47 2.02 11.50 10.23
N PHE A 48 1.81 12.81 10.32
CA PHE A 48 0.56 13.43 9.89
C PHE A 48 0.40 13.51 8.36
N ALA A 49 1.49 13.45 7.60
CA ALA A 49 1.43 13.35 6.14
C ALA A 49 0.70 12.09 5.66
N CYS A 50 0.76 11.00 6.42
CA CYS A 50 0.17 9.72 6.04
C CYS A 50 -1.07 9.33 6.85
N HIS A 51 -1.28 9.95 8.03
CA HIS A 51 -2.34 9.59 8.97
C HIS A 51 -3.40 10.68 9.17
N SER A 52 -3.36 11.74 8.38
CA SER A 52 -4.35 12.81 8.44
C SER A 52 -4.55 13.48 7.08
N THR A 53 -5.60 14.29 6.97
CA THR A 53 -5.80 15.20 5.84
C THR A 53 -5.63 16.65 6.31
N ALA A 54 -5.14 17.51 5.41
CA ALA A 54 -5.00 18.96 5.60
C ALA A 54 -4.07 19.43 6.74
N ALA A 55 -3.40 18.52 7.44
CA ALA A 55 -2.46 18.87 8.50
C ALA A 55 -1.11 19.38 7.96
N ILE A 56 -0.77 19.12 6.70
CA ILE A 56 0.53 19.46 6.13
C ILE A 56 0.37 20.54 5.05
N ASN A 57 1.14 21.63 5.16
CA ASN A 57 1.26 22.65 4.13
C ASN A 57 2.74 22.95 3.86
N GLY A 58 3.29 22.47 2.75
CA GLY A 58 4.71 22.64 2.43
C GLY A 58 5.60 22.02 3.51
N LEU A 59 6.32 22.85 4.28
CA LEU A 59 7.18 22.46 5.42
C LEU A 59 6.52 22.67 6.80
N GLU A 60 5.26 23.08 6.85
CA GLU A 60 4.54 23.37 8.09
C GLU A 60 3.61 22.23 8.50
N LEU A 61 3.38 22.09 9.82
CA LEU A 61 2.36 21.25 10.44
C LEU A 61 1.27 22.15 11.03
N GLN A 62 0.04 22.02 10.52
CA GLN A 62 -1.14 22.83 10.84
C GLN A 62 -2.17 21.97 11.57
N LEU A 63 -1.96 21.75 12.86
CA LEU A 63 -2.84 20.89 13.68
C LEU A 63 -4.26 21.45 13.84
N ASP A 64 -4.44 22.76 13.69
CA ASP A 64 -5.74 23.45 13.72
C ASP A 64 -6.62 23.12 12.51
N ARG A 65 -6.02 22.63 11.42
CA ARG A 65 -6.72 22.23 10.18
C ARG A 65 -6.79 20.72 9.98
N LEU A 66 -6.20 19.96 10.91
CA LEU A 66 -6.12 18.52 10.81
C LEU A 66 -7.51 17.89 10.76
N ILE A 67 -7.71 17.04 9.77
CA ILE A 67 -8.84 16.11 9.69
C ILE A 67 -8.28 14.71 9.98
N PRO A 68 -8.78 13.98 11.00
CA PRO A 68 -8.29 12.65 11.31
C PRO A 68 -8.47 11.67 10.14
N GLY A 69 -7.41 10.93 9.81
CA GLY A 69 -7.42 9.93 8.74
C GLY A 69 -7.30 10.51 7.33
N ILE A 70 -7.30 9.60 6.35
CA ILE A 70 -7.23 9.92 4.93
C ILE A 70 -8.65 10.14 4.40
N SER A 71 -8.96 11.38 4.04
CA SER A 71 -10.24 11.80 3.46
C SER A 71 -10.08 12.14 1.97
N CYS A 72 -11.16 12.57 1.32
CA CYS A 72 -11.19 12.85 -0.13
C CYS A 72 -10.03 13.75 -0.57
N GLU A 73 -9.76 14.81 0.18
CA GLU A 73 -8.79 15.85 -0.20
C GLU A 73 -7.33 15.40 -0.04
N ALA A 74 -7.06 14.35 0.72
CA ALA A 74 -5.72 13.77 0.81
C ALA A 74 -5.27 13.20 -0.54
N CYS A 75 -6.22 12.65 -1.31
CA CYS A 75 -5.94 12.07 -2.62
C CYS A 75 -6.28 13.00 -3.78
N HIS A 76 -7.34 13.80 -3.65
CA HIS A 76 -7.89 14.61 -4.74
C HIS A 76 -7.57 16.11 -4.64
N GLY A 77 -6.86 16.52 -3.59
CA GLY A 77 -6.58 17.92 -3.30
C GLY A 77 -7.78 18.70 -2.73
N PRO A 78 -7.62 19.99 -2.42
CA PRO A 78 -8.67 20.82 -1.84
C PRO A 78 -9.92 20.90 -2.73
N GLY A 79 -11.09 20.56 -2.19
CA GLY A 79 -12.36 20.47 -2.92
C GLY A 79 -13.07 21.81 -3.13
N ARG A 80 -12.54 22.93 -2.63
CA ARG A 80 -13.21 24.25 -2.69
C ARG A 80 -13.57 24.68 -4.13
N ASP A 81 -12.64 24.47 -5.07
CA ASP A 81 -12.80 24.92 -6.45
C ASP A 81 -13.73 23.96 -7.21
N HIS A 82 -13.73 22.68 -6.82
CA HIS A 82 -14.72 21.71 -7.28
C HIS A 82 -16.15 22.11 -6.89
N ILE A 83 -16.38 22.47 -5.62
CA ILE A 83 -17.69 22.90 -5.14
C ILE A 83 -18.17 24.14 -5.91
N ALA A 84 -17.32 25.16 -6.03
CA ALA A 84 -17.66 26.38 -6.77
C ALA A 84 -18.03 26.09 -8.24
N ALA A 85 -17.35 25.15 -8.88
CA ALA A 85 -17.68 24.73 -10.24
C ALA A 85 -19.01 24.00 -10.33
N MET A 86 -19.33 23.12 -9.37
CA MET A 86 -20.61 22.41 -9.34
C MET A 86 -21.79 23.36 -9.11
N GLU A 87 -21.64 24.34 -8.20
CA GLU A 87 -22.63 25.39 -7.95
C GLU A 87 -22.87 26.25 -9.20
N ALA A 88 -21.79 26.56 -9.94
CA ALA A 88 -21.85 27.25 -11.23
C ALA A 88 -22.30 26.35 -12.40
N LYS A 89 -22.68 25.09 -12.13
CA LYS A 89 -23.08 24.07 -13.13
C LYS A 89 -22.03 23.82 -14.22
N ARG A 90 -20.74 24.02 -13.91
CA ARG A 90 -19.61 23.73 -14.79
C ARG A 90 -19.19 22.27 -14.63
N LEU A 91 -19.77 21.38 -15.45
CA LEU A 91 -19.55 19.93 -15.32
C LEU A 91 -18.32 19.40 -16.06
N ASN A 92 -17.81 20.17 -17.02
CA ASN A 92 -16.69 19.75 -17.88
C ASN A 92 -15.32 20.00 -17.24
N ASP A 93 -15.21 21.02 -16.40
CA ASP A 93 -14.02 21.30 -15.60
C ASP A 93 -14.40 21.22 -14.12
N LYS A 94 -14.11 20.06 -13.53
CA LYS A 94 -14.51 19.73 -12.17
C LYS A 94 -13.51 20.21 -11.12
N HIS A 95 -12.37 20.78 -11.52
CA HIS A 95 -11.27 21.19 -10.61
C HIS A 95 -10.96 20.16 -9.51
N ILE A 96 -10.95 18.88 -9.86
CA ILE A 96 -10.60 17.79 -8.95
C ILE A 96 -9.44 17.01 -9.55
N PHE A 97 -8.36 16.87 -8.79
CA PHE A 97 -7.24 16.03 -9.21
C PHE A 97 -7.71 14.58 -9.27
N ASN A 98 -7.24 13.80 -10.25
CA ASN A 98 -7.61 12.39 -10.37
C ASN A 98 -6.35 11.53 -10.50
N PRO A 99 -5.91 10.90 -9.39
CA PRO A 99 -4.76 10.00 -9.40
C PRO A 99 -4.91 8.82 -10.38
N GLY A 100 -6.14 8.41 -10.72
CA GLY A 100 -6.39 7.32 -11.67
C GLY A 100 -5.94 7.59 -13.11
N LYS A 101 -5.56 8.84 -13.42
CA LYS A 101 -4.98 9.27 -14.70
C LYS A 101 -3.45 9.27 -14.70
N MET A 102 -2.81 9.03 -13.57
CA MET A 102 -1.34 8.95 -13.47
C MET A 102 -0.85 7.66 -14.15
N GLU A 103 0.38 7.72 -14.63
CA GLU A 103 1.07 6.53 -15.16
C GLU A 103 1.33 5.52 -14.03
N ALA A 104 1.53 4.25 -14.39
CA ALA A 104 1.53 3.16 -13.42
C ALA A 104 2.63 3.31 -12.36
N ASP A 105 3.85 3.65 -12.78
CA ASP A 105 4.98 3.88 -11.88
C ASP A 105 4.80 5.13 -11.01
N GLU A 106 4.40 6.26 -11.60
CA GLU A 106 4.14 7.52 -10.86
C GLU A 106 3.06 7.33 -9.79
N LEU A 107 1.98 6.61 -10.14
CA LEU A 107 0.93 6.26 -9.19
C LEU A 107 1.46 5.39 -8.05
N ALA A 108 2.28 4.39 -8.37
CA ALA A 108 2.77 3.43 -7.38
C ALA A 108 3.86 4.03 -6.47
N GLN A 109 4.91 4.61 -7.05
CA GLN A 109 6.11 5.04 -6.32
C GLN A 109 5.98 6.43 -5.73
N GLU A 110 5.33 7.38 -6.42
CA GLU A 110 5.23 8.77 -5.94
C GLU A 110 3.93 9.01 -5.18
N PHE A 111 2.79 8.65 -5.77
CA PHE A 111 1.49 8.96 -5.16
C PHE A 111 1.17 8.03 -3.99
N CYS A 112 0.99 6.72 -4.26
CA CYS A 112 0.72 5.73 -3.21
C CYS A 112 1.95 5.53 -2.30
N GLY A 113 3.16 5.61 -2.88
CA GLY A 113 4.43 5.48 -2.18
C GLY A 113 4.70 6.59 -1.17
N SER A 114 4.10 7.77 -1.31
CA SER A 114 4.19 8.82 -0.28
C SER A 114 3.80 8.35 1.12
N CYS A 115 2.84 7.42 1.21
CA CYS A 115 2.34 6.85 2.47
C CYS A 115 2.72 5.37 2.64
N HIS A 116 2.69 4.59 1.55
CA HIS A 116 2.98 3.16 1.56
C HIS A 116 4.45 2.82 1.29
N HIS A 117 5.30 3.85 1.22
CA HIS A 117 6.74 3.84 0.94
C HIS A 117 7.12 3.31 -0.45
N SER A 118 7.79 4.17 -1.20
CA SER A 118 8.42 3.88 -2.49
C SER A 118 9.62 2.95 -2.34
N ALA A 119 10.08 2.41 -3.47
CA ALA A 119 11.29 1.60 -3.50
C ALA A 119 12.53 2.37 -3.01
N GLU A 120 12.67 3.63 -3.40
CA GLU A 120 13.78 4.49 -2.95
C GLU A 120 13.76 4.66 -1.42
N GLN A 121 12.60 4.99 -0.84
CA GLN A 121 12.46 5.20 0.60
C GLN A 121 12.81 3.93 1.41
N VAL A 122 12.42 2.75 0.92
CA VAL A 122 12.71 1.48 1.60
C VAL A 122 14.16 1.05 1.42
N LEU A 123 14.73 1.21 0.23
CA LEU A 123 16.09 0.75 -0.07
C LEU A 123 17.17 1.64 0.56
N THR A 124 16.90 2.93 0.73
CA THR A 124 17.85 3.90 1.32
C THR A 124 17.76 3.96 2.84
N ASN A 125 16.70 3.41 3.45
CA ASN A 125 16.53 3.40 4.90
C ASN A 125 17.02 2.09 5.54
N ASN A 126 18.17 2.15 6.21
CA ASN A 126 18.77 1.01 6.91
C ASN A 126 17.93 0.47 8.07
N GLN A 127 16.92 1.20 8.56
CA GLN A 127 16.00 0.73 9.60
C GLN A 127 14.88 -0.15 9.02
N LEU A 128 14.59 -0.02 7.73
CA LEU A 128 13.52 -0.77 7.05
C LEU A 128 14.09 -2.06 6.44
N GLN A 129 14.55 -2.99 7.28
CA GLN A 129 15.16 -4.26 6.88
C GLN A 129 14.38 -5.47 7.42
N GLY A 130 14.46 -6.61 6.73
CA GLY A 130 13.77 -7.82 7.15
C GLY A 130 12.26 -7.75 6.97
N LEU A 131 11.52 -8.44 7.84
CA LEU A 131 10.07 -8.65 7.73
C LEU A 131 9.27 -7.35 7.63
N VAL A 132 9.74 -6.25 8.24
CA VAL A 132 9.03 -4.96 8.22
C VAL A 132 8.74 -4.47 6.80
N ARG A 133 9.59 -4.85 5.83
CA ARG A 133 9.44 -4.47 4.42
C ARG A 133 8.12 -4.96 3.80
N VAL A 134 7.50 -6.00 4.33
CA VAL A 134 6.21 -6.52 3.81
C VAL A 134 5.11 -5.46 3.82
N ARG A 135 5.21 -4.48 4.72
CA ARG A 135 4.22 -3.42 4.92
C ARG A 135 4.23 -2.36 3.82
N PHE A 136 5.25 -2.35 2.96
CA PHE A 136 5.46 -1.31 1.96
C PHE A 136 5.11 -1.82 0.56
N GLN A 137 3.84 -1.74 0.20
CA GLN A 137 3.27 -2.40 -0.97
C GLN A 137 3.91 -1.93 -2.28
N PRO A 138 4.17 -0.62 -2.53
CA PRO A 138 4.85 -0.16 -3.73
C PRO A 138 6.26 -0.72 -3.89
N TYR A 139 7.08 -0.72 -2.83
CA TYR A 139 8.40 -1.37 -2.86
C TYR A 139 8.29 -2.88 -3.15
N ARG A 140 7.36 -3.57 -2.47
CA ARG A 140 7.20 -5.01 -2.65
C ARG A 140 6.73 -5.34 -4.08
N LEU A 141 5.81 -4.56 -4.63
CA LEU A 141 5.37 -4.69 -6.01
C LEU A 141 6.51 -4.43 -7.00
N PHE A 142 7.27 -3.34 -6.81
CA PHE A 142 8.43 -2.98 -7.62
C PHE A 142 9.48 -4.10 -7.71
N THR A 143 9.67 -4.86 -6.62
CA THR A 143 10.63 -5.98 -6.58
C THR A 143 10.07 -7.32 -7.06
N SER A 144 8.88 -7.31 -7.67
CA SER A 144 8.27 -8.48 -8.31
C SER A 144 8.92 -8.76 -9.66
N ARG A 145 9.04 -10.04 -10.05
CA ARG A 145 9.69 -10.41 -11.31
C ARG A 145 8.96 -9.89 -12.57
N GLY A 146 7.63 -9.78 -12.50
CA GLY A 146 6.80 -9.29 -13.59
C GLY A 146 6.51 -7.79 -13.51
N HIS A 147 7.25 -7.04 -12.68
CA HIS A 147 7.07 -5.60 -12.60
C HIS A 147 7.57 -4.92 -13.88
N ASP A 148 6.74 -4.04 -14.41
CA ASP A 148 7.03 -3.16 -15.53
C ASP A 148 6.41 -1.78 -15.19
N PRO A 149 7.19 -0.69 -15.19
CA PRO A 149 6.71 0.65 -14.86
C PRO A 149 5.65 1.19 -15.83
N ASP A 150 5.58 0.65 -17.05
CA ASP A 150 4.63 1.05 -18.09
C ASP A 150 3.38 0.16 -18.13
N GLU A 151 3.35 -0.92 -17.34
CA GLU A 151 2.23 -1.86 -17.32
C GLU A 151 1.07 -1.36 -16.45
N ALA A 152 0.10 -0.70 -17.09
CA ALA A 152 -1.10 -0.18 -16.44
C ALA A 152 -1.96 -1.25 -15.74
N ARG A 153 -1.84 -2.54 -16.10
CA ARG A 153 -2.52 -3.64 -15.40
C ARG A 153 -1.88 -4.00 -14.06
N LEU A 154 -0.66 -3.52 -13.79
CA LEU A 154 0.07 -3.76 -12.54
C LEU A 154 0.15 -2.50 -11.65
N ARG A 155 -0.76 -1.53 -11.83
CA ARG A 155 -0.89 -0.38 -10.92
C ARG A 155 -1.84 -0.70 -9.75
N CYS A 156 -1.70 0.01 -8.64
CA CYS A 156 -2.49 -0.22 -7.42
C CYS A 156 -4.01 -0.28 -7.70
N THR A 157 -4.49 0.64 -8.52
CA THR A 157 -5.91 0.80 -8.87
C THR A 157 -6.42 -0.17 -9.94
N ALA A 158 -5.55 -0.94 -10.58
CA ALA A 158 -5.98 -2.08 -11.41
C ALA A 158 -6.44 -3.26 -10.54
N CYS A 159 -5.95 -3.33 -9.30
CA CYS A 159 -6.28 -4.40 -8.37
C CYS A 159 -7.25 -3.99 -7.26
N HIS A 160 -7.17 -2.74 -6.79
CA HIS A 160 -7.95 -2.25 -5.66
C HIS A 160 -8.78 -1.02 -6.05
N ASN A 161 -10.01 -0.94 -5.54
CA ASN A 161 -10.76 0.31 -5.56
C ASN A 161 -10.31 1.15 -4.34
N PRO A 162 -9.71 2.34 -4.52
CA PRO A 162 -9.24 3.16 -3.40
C PRO A 162 -10.37 3.77 -2.57
N HIS A 163 -11.63 3.65 -2.99
CA HIS A 163 -12.81 4.14 -2.27
C HIS A 163 -13.53 3.06 -1.45
N GLU A 164 -13.03 1.82 -1.46
CA GLU A 164 -13.63 0.69 -0.76
C GLU A 164 -12.58 -0.03 0.08
N ASP A 165 -13.03 -0.77 1.09
CA ASP A 165 -12.17 -1.67 1.83
C ASP A 165 -11.59 -2.75 0.89
N PRO A 166 -10.31 -3.14 1.05
CA PRO A 166 -9.72 -4.21 0.25
C PRO A 166 -10.50 -5.52 0.39
N VAL A 167 -10.89 -6.09 -0.75
CA VAL A 167 -11.61 -7.37 -0.80
C VAL A 167 -10.76 -8.49 -0.20
N GLN A 168 -11.33 -9.24 0.74
CA GLN A 168 -10.59 -10.28 1.48
C GLN A 168 -10.58 -11.65 0.79
N ASP A 169 -11.51 -11.90 -0.14
CA ASP A 169 -11.59 -13.16 -0.87
C ASP A 169 -10.43 -13.29 -1.88
N PRO A 170 -9.55 -14.30 -1.76
CA PRO A 170 -8.48 -14.53 -2.72
C PRO A 170 -8.96 -14.72 -4.17
N ALA A 171 -10.14 -15.29 -4.39
CA ALA A 171 -10.67 -15.54 -5.73
C ALA A 171 -11.00 -14.25 -6.49
N PHE A 172 -11.26 -13.14 -5.79
CA PHE A 172 -11.47 -11.83 -6.39
C PHE A 172 -10.26 -11.36 -7.23
N TYR A 173 -9.06 -11.83 -6.89
CA TYR A 173 -7.83 -11.40 -7.53
C TYR A 173 -7.43 -12.24 -8.74
N ASP A 174 -7.99 -13.44 -8.91
CA ASP A 174 -7.62 -14.35 -10.02
C ASP A 174 -7.76 -13.70 -11.41
N PRO A 175 -8.86 -12.99 -11.74
CA PRO A 175 -8.99 -12.36 -13.06
C PRO A 175 -7.93 -11.28 -13.33
N LYS A 176 -7.38 -10.65 -12.28
CA LYS A 176 -6.32 -9.63 -12.41
C LYS A 176 -5.00 -10.29 -12.78
N CYS A 177 -4.68 -11.43 -12.17
CA CYS A 177 -3.52 -12.24 -12.54
C CYS A 177 -3.66 -12.77 -13.98
N LEU A 178 -4.85 -13.26 -14.33
CA LEU A 178 -5.17 -13.77 -15.66
C LEU A 178 -5.27 -12.68 -16.73
N ALA A 179 -5.16 -11.40 -16.37
CA ALA A 179 -5.05 -10.32 -17.36
C ALA A 179 -3.73 -10.36 -18.13
N CYS A 180 -2.67 -10.93 -17.54
CA CYS A 180 -1.35 -11.12 -18.16
C CYS A 180 -0.96 -12.60 -18.28
N HIS A 181 -1.30 -13.42 -17.27
CA HIS A 181 -0.99 -14.85 -17.27
C HIS A 181 -1.97 -15.66 -18.09
N ARG A 182 -1.44 -16.52 -18.96
CA ARG A 182 -2.23 -17.50 -19.72
C ARG A 182 -2.95 -18.48 -18.79
N SER A 183 -4.05 -19.05 -19.25
CA SER A 183 -4.78 -20.07 -18.50
C SER A 183 -4.07 -21.42 -18.57
N GLY A 184 -4.36 -22.32 -17.64
CA GLY A 184 -3.86 -23.70 -17.67
C GLY A 184 -4.30 -24.49 -18.91
N THR A 185 -5.38 -24.07 -19.58
CA THR A 185 -5.81 -24.64 -20.86
C THR A 185 -4.77 -24.40 -21.95
N SER A 186 -4.09 -23.26 -21.93
CA SER A 186 -3.00 -22.94 -22.86
C SER A 186 -1.84 -23.95 -22.81
N LEU A 187 -1.62 -24.60 -21.66
CA LEU A 187 -0.57 -25.62 -21.50
C LEU A 187 -0.83 -26.87 -22.36
N LYS A 188 -2.09 -27.12 -22.74
CA LYS A 188 -2.52 -28.30 -23.49
C LYS A 188 -3.01 -27.98 -24.90
N SER A 189 -3.18 -26.70 -25.23
CA SER A 189 -3.71 -26.27 -26.53
C SER A 189 -2.97 -25.04 -27.05
N ALA A 190 -2.18 -25.24 -28.11
CA ALA A 190 -1.48 -24.16 -28.80
C ALA A 190 -2.45 -23.13 -29.41
N ALA A 191 -3.65 -23.57 -29.82
CA ALA A 191 -4.69 -22.68 -30.33
C ALA A 191 -5.19 -21.72 -29.24
N VAL A 192 -5.43 -22.22 -28.03
CA VAL A 192 -5.81 -21.38 -26.88
C VAL A 192 -4.66 -20.46 -26.48
N ALA A 193 -3.42 -20.96 -26.44
CA ALA A 193 -2.25 -20.14 -26.14
C ALA A 193 -2.09 -18.96 -27.12
N LYS A 194 -2.32 -19.19 -28.41
CA LYS A 194 -2.25 -18.14 -29.44
C LYS A 194 -3.39 -17.13 -29.33
N ALA A 195 -4.60 -17.59 -28.99
CA ALA A 195 -5.74 -16.70 -28.76
C ALA A 195 -5.49 -15.78 -27.55
N GLU A 196 -5.07 -16.35 -26.42
CA GLU A 196 -4.75 -15.58 -25.21
C GLU A 196 -3.59 -14.60 -25.43
N GLU A 197 -2.59 -14.97 -26.23
CA GLU A 197 -1.50 -14.07 -26.63
C GLU A 197 -2.02 -12.84 -27.38
N SER A 198 -2.99 -13.02 -28.29
CA SER A 198 -3.61 -11.91 -29.03
C SER A 198 -4.47 -11.00 -28.15
N GLU A 199 -4.88 -11.47 -26.97
CA GLU A 199 -5.55 -10.70 -25.92
C GLU A 199 -4.55 -10.02 -24.95
N GLY A 200 -3.24 -10.13 -25.20
CA GLY A 200 -2.20 -9.56 -24.36
C GLY A 200 -1.84 -10.41 -23.13
N ARG A 201 -2.28 -11.67 -23.07
CA ARG A 201 -1.88 -12.65 -22.04
C ARG A 201 -0.65 -13.42 -22.51
N THR A 202 0.52 -12.82 -22.30
CA THR A 202 1.80 -13.35 -22.76
C THR A 202 2.54 -14.13 -21.67
N ASP A 203 2.20 -13.93 -20.39
CA ASP A 203 2.89 -14.58 -19.29
C ASP A 203 2.52 -16.05 -19.16
N LYS A 204 3.49 -16.83 -18.65
CA LYS A 204 3.33 -18.27 -18.51
C LYS A 204 2.16 -18.61 -17.59
N ALA A 205 1.35 -19.57 -18.02
CA ALA A 205 0.33 -20.17 -17.20
C ALA A 205 0.95 -20.86 -15.98
N CYS A 206 0.25 -20.79 -14.84
CA CYS A 206 0.65 -21.52 -13.65
C CYS A 206 0.46 -23.03 -13.89
N PRO A 207 1.50 -23.87 -13.71
CA PRO A 207 1.38 -25.30 -13.90
C PRO A 207 0.72 -26.04 -12.72
N VAL A 208 0.50 -25.36 -11.59
CA VAL A 208 0.07 -25.97 -10.32
C VAL A 208 -1.41 -25.74 -10.05
N ALA A 209 -1.89 -24.51 -10.20
CA ALA A 209 -3.25 -24.11 -9.87
C ALA A 209 -3.77 -23.07 -10.87
N GLN A 210 -5.10 -23.01 -11.03
CA GLN A 210 -5.78 -22.08 -11.95
C GLN A 210 -6.67 -21.06 -11.23
N ARG A 211 -6.61 -21.05 -9.90
CA ARG A 211 -7.42 -20.22 -9.02
C ARG A 211 -6.68 -20.01 -7.71
N LEU A 212 -7.11 -18.99 -6.95
CA LEU A 212 -6.53 -18.57 -5.69
C LEU A 212 -5.04 -18.19 -5.85
N CYS A 213 -4.69 -17.48 -6.93
CA CYS A 213 -3.30 -17.16 -7.26
C CYS A 213 -2.54 -16.52 -6.08
N VAL A 214 -3.21 -15.61 -5.37
CA VAL A 214 -2.64 -14.87 -4.24
C VAL A 214 -2.36 -15.74 -3.01
N SER A 215 -2.98 -16.92 -2.88
CA SER A 215 -2.72 -17.81 -1.73
C SER A 215 -1.31 -18.39 -1.72
N CYS A 216 -0.67 -18.47 -2.89
CA CYS A 216 0.72 -18.93 -3.02
C CYS A 216 1.67 -17.82 -3.47
N HIS A 217 1.20 -16.89 -4.30
CA HIS A 217 2.08 -15.87 -4.90
C HIS A 217 2.20 -14.57 -4.09
N MET A 218 1.30 -14.34 -3.13
CA MET A 218 1.26 -13.15 -2.28
C MET A 218 0.94 -13.56 -0.83
N PRO A 219 1.85 -14.28 -0.15
CA PRO A 219 1.58 -14.83 1.17
C PRO A 219 1.30 -13.72 2.19
N LYS A 220 0.47 -14.06 3.17
CA LYS A 220 0.26 -13.24 4.36
C LYS A 220 1.40 -13.47 5.35
N ILE A 221 1.96 -12.38 5.88
CA ILE A 221 3.10 -12.38 6.78
C ILE A 221 2.79 -11.47 7.95
N GLU A 222 2.91 -12.01 9.16
CA GLU A 222 2.86 -11.22 10.37
C GLU A 222 4.24 -10.64 10.68
N VAL A 223 4.29 -9.34 10.93
CA VAL A 223 5.47 -8.71 11.52
C VAL A 223 5.33 -8.85 13.04
N PRO A 224 6.35 -9.35 13.77
CA PRO A 224 6.23 -9.57 15.21
C PRO A 224 5.71 -8.33 15.96
N GLY A 225 4.70 -8.54 16.82
CA GLY A 225 4.10 -7.48 17.65
C GLY A 225 3.07 -6.60 16.93
N THR A 226 2.76 -6.85 15.66
CA THR A 226 1.75 -6.06 14.93
C THR A 226 0.33 -6.57 15.09
N HIS A 227 0.17 -7.82 15.54
CA HIS A 227 -1.13 -8.50 15.66
C HIS A 227 -1.95 -8.45 14.36
N PHE A 228 -1.26 -8.39 13.22
CA PHE A 228 -1.89 -8.24 11.92
C PHE A 228 -1.04 -8.92 10.83
N GLN A 229 -1.72 -9.58 9.89
CA GLN A 229 -1.07 -10.24 8.77
C GLN A 229 -1.10 -9.36 7.51
N PHE A 230 0.07 -8.94 7.05
CA PHE A 230 0.23 -8.17 5.83
C PHE A 230 0.34 -9.09 4.62
N THR A 231 -0.40 -8.80 3.56
CA THR A 231 -0.20 -9.48 2.26
C THR A 231 1.09 -8.97 1.61
N ASP A 232 2.02 -9.87 1.32
CA ASP A 232 3.26 -9.53 0.61
C ASP A 232 2.96 -9.22 -0.86
N HIS A 233 3.17 -7.96 -1.26
CA HIS A 233 2.94 -7.51 -2.63
C HIS A 233 4.09 -7.84 -3.58
N ARG A 234 5.14 -8.51 -3.10
CA ARG A 234 6.19 -9.05 -3.96
C ARG A 234 5.73 -10.37 -4.55
N ILE A 235 5.06 -10.27 -5.70
CA ILE A 235 4.49 -11.38 -6.45
C ILE A 235 5.61 -12.30 -6.92
N ARG A 236 5.66 -13.50 -6.35
CA ARG A 236 6.70 -14.50 -6.64
C ARG A 236 6.18 -15.90 -6.36
N THR A 237 6.87 -16.93 -6.86
CA THR A 237 6.62 -18.30 -6.38
C THR A 237 7.26 -18.44 -5.01
N VAL A 238 6.45 -18.71 -3.97
CA VAL A 238 6.94 -18.91 -2.61
C VAL A 238 7.05 -20.40 -2.33
N LYS A 239 8.22 -20.88 -1.89
CA LYS A 239 8.35 -22.27 -1.43
C LYS A 239 8.20 -22.35 0.10
N PRO A 240 7.56 -23.41 0.62
CA PRO A 240 7.50 -23.63 2.06
C PRO A 240 8.90 -23.64 2.68
N GLY A 241 9.08 -22.87 3.75
CA GLY A 241 10.35 -22.80 4.50
C GLY A 241 11.43 -21.90 3.90
N GLU A 242 11.21 -21.28 2.74
CA GLU A 242 12.14 -20.26 2.24
C GLU A 242 12.12 -19.01 3.14
N PRO A 243 13.28 -18.40 3.41
CA PRO A 243 13.35 -17.18 4.21
C PRO A 243 12.63 -16.03 3.50
N PHE A 244 12.12 -15.08 4.29
CA PHE A 244 11.58 -13.85 3.73
C PHE A 244 12.65 -13.14 2.91
N PRO A 245 12.39 -12.81 1.63
CA PRO A 245 13.41 -12.21 0.80
C PRO A 245 13.47 -10.72 1.13
N ASN A 246 14.64 -10.31 1.65
CA ASN A 246 14.97 -8.92 1.89
C ASN A 246 14.84 -8.10 0.62
#